data_AF-A0A3M1DZ86-F1
#
_entry.id   AF-A0A3M1DZ86-F1
#
_cell.length_a   1.000
_cell.length_b   1.000
_cell.length_c   1.000
_cell.angle_alpha   90.00
_cell.angle_beta   90.00
_cell.angle_gamma   90.00
#
_symmetry.space_group_name_H-M   'P 1'
#
loop_
_entity.id
_entity.type
_entity.pdbx_description
1 polymer ?
#
loop_
_entity_poly.entity_id
_entity_poly.type
_entity_poly.pdbx_seq_one_letter_code
_entity_poly.pdbx_strand_id
1 'polypeptide(L)'
;DMLINRCRPFIFSTSLPPAVCAAARAAIDLVESDEGARRRRELRRKTALFTDYLRRAGLNLFDSQTQIVPVLTGEPAPTMRATEALLERGFFVQGIRPPTVPAGTCRLRATVMADHADSDLLAAARAVTGLLGGDGHG
;
A
#
# COMPACT_ATOMS: atom_id res chain seq x y z
N ASP A 1 -30.91 14.04 9.47
CA ASP A 1 -32.24 13.90 8.84
C ASP A 1 -32.21 13.83 7.32
N MET A 2 -31.60 14.81 6.62
CA MET A 2 -31.58 14.83 5.14
C MET A 2 -30.96 13.58 4.48
N LEU A 3 -29.85 13.05 5.01
CA LEU A 3 -29.18 11.86 4.45
C LEU A 3 -30.00 10.57 4.67
N ILE A 4 -30.65 10.42 5.82
CA ILE A 4 -31.47 9.24 6.13
C ILE A 4 -32.71 9.20 5.22
N ASN A 5 -33.34 10.36 4.98
CA ASN A 5 -34.60 10.43 4.25
C ASN A 5 -34.44 10.64 2.73
N ARG A 6 -33.26 11.03 2.23
CA ARG A 6 -33.06 11.34 0.79
C ARG A 6 -31.93 10.59 0.11
N CYS A 7 -31.06 9.90 0.83
CA CYS A 7 -29.97 9.13 0.22
C CYS A 7 -30.51 7.80 -0.32
N ARG A 8 -30.77 7.72 -1.62
CA ARG A 8 -31.26 6.49 -2.27
C ARG A 8 -30.36 5.27 -2.01
N PRO A 9 -29.02 5.36 -2.08
CA PRO A 9 -28.15 4.23 -1.72
C PRO A 9 -28.27 3.78 -0.26
N PHE A 10 -28.68 4.64 0.65
CA PHE A 10 -28.93 4.27 2.05
C PHE A 10 -30.29 3.60 2.24
N ILE A 11 -31.33 4.14 1.59
CA ILE A 11 -32.72 3.68 1.75
C ILE A 11 -32.98 2.36 1.00
N PHE A 12 -32.41 2.21 -0.19
CA PHE A 12 -32.68 1.08 -1.09
C PHE A 12 -31.56 0.03 -1.10
N SER A 13 -30.75 -0.01 -0.04
CA SER A 13 -29.71 -1.02 0.16
C SER A 13 -30.02 -1.88 1.37
N THR A 14 -29.67 -3.17 1.31
CA THR A 14 -29.78 -4.05 2.46
C THR A 14 -28.84 -3.59 3.56
N SER A 15 -29.34 -3.55 4.79
CA SER A 15 -28.52 -3.19 5.95
C SER A 15 -27.35 -4.17 6.12
N LEU A 16 -26.25 -3.68 6.68
CA LEU A 16 -25.09 -4.50 7.00
C LEU A 16 -25.49 -5.62 7.97
N PRO A 17 -24.96 -6.85 7.81
CA PRO A 17 -25.16 -7.92 8.78
C PRO A 17 -24.72 -7.48 10.18
N PRO A 18 -25.44 -7.83 11.26
CA PRO A 18 -25.10 -7.41 12.63
C PRO A 18 -23.67 -7.75 13.04
N ALA A 19 -23.14 -8.89 12.59
CA ALA A 19 -21.76 -9.31 12.84
C ALA A 19 -20.73 -8.33 12.25
N VAL A 20 -20.98 -7.79 11.05
CA VAL A 20 -20.10 -6.80 10.40
C VAL A 20 -20.10 -5.50 11.20
N CYS A 21 -21.28 -5.04 11.65
CA CYS A 21 -21.40 -3.86 12.49
C CYS A 21 -20.66 -4.02 13.82
N ALA A 22 -20.81 -5.18 14.48
CA ALA A 22 -20.12 -5.48 15.72
C ALA A 22 -18.59 -5.52 15.55
N ALA A 23 -18.10 -6.17 14.50
CA ALA A 23 -16.67 -6.22 14.18
C ALA A 23 -16.10 -4.84 13.85
N ALA A 24 -16.82 -4.02 13.08
CA ALA A 24 -16.42 -2.66 12.76
C ALA A 24 -16.34 -1.79 14.03
N ARG A 25 -17.30 -1.91 14.94
CA ARG A 25 -17.28 -1.20 16.23
C ARG A 25 -16.07 -1.60 17.08
N ALA A 26 -15.84 -2.90 17.25
CA ALA A 26 -14.65 -3.39 17.97
C ALA A 26 -13.33 -2.95 17.31
N ALA A 27 -13.28 -2.87 15.98
CA ALA A 27 -12.10 -2.36 15.26
C ALA A 27 -11.86 -0.86 15.53
N ILE A 28 -12.92 -0.05 15.61
CA ILE A 28 -12.81 1.37 15.98
C ILE A 28 -12.31 1.50 17.41
N ASP A 29 -12.89 0.76 18.35
CA ASP A 29 -12.46 0.77 19.77
C ASP A 29 -10.97 0.40 19.89
N LEU A 30 -10.52 -0.61 19.15
CA LEU A 30 -9.11 -1.01 19.09
C LEU A 30 -8.22 0.11 18.51
N VAL A 31 -8.66 0.77 17.43
CA VAL A 31 -7.91 1.87 16.81
C VAL A 31 -7.79 3.05 17.78
N GLU A 32 -8.80 3.36 18.57
CA GLU A 32 -8.79 4.47 19.54
C GLU A 32 -7.95 4.16 20.79
N SER A 33 -7.75 2.87 21.10
CA SER A 33 -6.95 2.43 22.25
C SER A 33 -5.45 2.74 22.17
N ASP A 34 -4.75 2.58 23.30
CA ASP A 34 -3.28 2.65 23.39
C ASP A 34 -2.56 1.64 22.49
N GLU A 35 -3.16 0.45 22.33
CA GLU A 35 -2.66 -0.57 21.40
C GLU A 35 -2.76 -0.07 19.95
N GLY A 36 -3.87 0.56 19.58
CA GLY A 36 -4.03 1.23 18.28
C GLY A 36 -3.00 2.34 18.08
N ALA A 37 -2.74 3.15 19.12
CA ALA A 37 -1.72 4.19 19.09
C ALA A 37 -0.31 3.60 18.89
N ARG A 38 0.01 2.49 19.56
CA ARG A 38 1.27 1.74 19.38
C ARG A 38 1.42 1.21 17.96
N ARG A 39 0.38 0.58 17.41
CA ARG A 39 0.37 0.09 16.02
C ARG A 39 0.59 1.20 15.00
N ARG A 40 -0.01 2.39 15.20
CA ARG A 40 0.24 3.56 14.34
C ARG A 40 1.69 4.04 14.41
N ARG A 41 2.31 4.04 15.58
CA ARG A 41 3.74 4.39 15.73
C ARG A 41 4.63 3.39 15.00
N GLU A 42 4.38 2.09 15.18
CA GLU A 42 5.12 1.04 14.48
C GLU A 42 4.94 1.12 12.97
N LEU A 43 3.71 1.35 12.48
CA LEU A 43 3.44 1.57 11.06
C LEU A 43 4.31 2.70 10.50
N ARG A 44 4.34 3.86 11.17
CA ARG A 44 5.16 5.00 10.74
C ARG A 44 6.65 4.66 10.71
N ARG A 45 7.15 3.98 11.75
CA ARG A 45 8.56 3.53 11.82
C ARG A 45 8.91 2.58 10.67
N LYS A 46 8.04 1.59 10.40
CA LYS A 46 8.22 0.60 9.34
C LYS A 46 8.12 1.22 7.95
N THR A 47 7.19 2.15 7.74
CA THR A 47 7.11 2.93 6.50
C THR A 47 8.38 3.76 6.29
N ALA A 48 8.91 4.41 7.34
CA ALA A 48 10.16 5.16 7.27
C ALA A 48 11.34 4.25 6.90
N LEU A 49 11.47 3.08 7.56
CA LEU A 49 12.50 2.08 7.26
C LEU A 49 12.46 1.64 5.78
N PHE A 50 11.27 1.27 5.30
CA PHE A 50 11.09 0.78 3.92
C PHE A 50 11.37 1.89 2.89
N THR A 51 10.83 3.10 3.11
CA THR A 51 11.02 4.22 2.17
C THR A 51 12.45 4.75 2.16
N ASP A 52 13.14 4.80 3.30
CA ASP A 52 14.55 5.19 3.39
C ASP A 52 15.43 4.23 2.57
N TYR A 53 15.20 2.91 2.69
CA TYR A 53 15.94 1.92 1.90
C TYR A 53 15.74 2.12 0.39
N LEU A 54 14.50 2.28 -0.05
CA LEU A 54 14.19 2.46 -1.47
C LEU A 54 14.72 3.80 -2.02
N ARG A 55 14.66 4.89 -1.23
CA ARG A 55 15.22 6.20 -1.60
C ARG A 55 16.74 6.15 -1.73
N ARG A 56 17.44 5.47 -0.80
CA ARG A 56 18.89 5.27 -0.86
C ARG A 56 19.32 4.46 -2.08
N ALA A 57 18.44 3.58 -2.56
CA ALA A 57 18.62 2.86 -3.82
C ALA A 57 18.32 3.70 -5.08
N GLY A 58 18.01 5.00 -4.95
CA GLY A 58 17.76 5.89 -6.07
C GLY A 58 16.36 5.76 -6.69
N LEU A 59 15.44 5.02 -6.08
CA LEU A 59 14.10 4.85 -6.61
C LEU A 59 13.22 6.07 -6.34
N ASN A 60 12.44 6.46 -7.34
CA ASN A 60 11.49 7.56 -7.22
C ASN A 60 10.20 7.07 -6.54
N LEU A 61 9.97 7.56 -5.31
CA LEU A 61 8.77 7.28 -4.51
C LEU A 61 7.74 8.41 -4.54
N PHE A 62 7.91 9.36 -5.47
CA PHE A 62 7.26 10.67 -5.42
C PHE A 62 7.48 11.33 -4.05
N ASP A 63 6.54 12.18 -3.63
CA ASP A 63 6.52 12.81 -2.31
C ASP A 63 5.73 12.01 -1.26
N SER A 64 5.61 10.68 -1.41
CA SER A 64 4.79 9.89 -0.48
C SER A 64 5.37 9.92 0.95
N GLN A 65 4.50 10.30 1.88
CA GLN A 65 4.74 10.30 3.33
C GLN A 65 3.82 9.31 4.07
N THR A 66 3.11 8.45 3.32
CA THR A 66 2.10 7.53 3.87
C THR A 66 2.57 6.08 3.80
N GLN A 67 1.86 5.18 4.48
CA GLN A 67 2.09 3.74 4.41
C GLN A 67 1.84 3.12 3.03
N ILE A 68 1.22 3.87 2.12
CA ILE A 68 1.10 3.50 0.70
C ILE A 68 2.31 4.10 -0.01
N VAL A 69 3.26 3.25 -0.36
CA VAL A 69 4.54 3.63 -0.96
C VAL A 69 4.47 3.32 -2.46
N PRO A 70 4.26 4.35 -3.31
CA PRO A 70 4.38 4.19 -4.75
C PRO A 70 5.86 4.10 -5.13
N VAL A 71 6.22 3.20 -6.04
CA VAL A 71 7.55 3.12 -6.64
C VAL A 71 7.39 3.28 -8.14
N LEU A 72 7.90 4.38 -8.70
CA LEU A 72 7.78 4.68 -10.13
C LEU A 72 8.50 3.60 -10.96
N THR A 73 7.81 3.08 -11.96
CA THR A 73 8.33 2.09 -12.90
C THR A 73 8.19 2.53 -14.36
N GLY A 74 7.36 3.53 -14.65
CA GLY A 74 7.22 4.14 -15.96
C GLY A 74 6.24 3.40 -16.86
N GLU A 75 6.71 2.39 -17.58
CA GLU A 75 5.94 1.70 -18.61
C GLU A 75 5.12 0.51 -18.09
N PRO A 76 3.94 0.21 -18.69
CA PRO A 76 3.06 -0.85 -18.20
C PRO A 76 3.70 -2.25 -18.21
N ALA A 77 4.36 -2.63 -19.31
CA ALA A 77 4.89 -3.98 -19.46
C ALA A 77 6.02 -4.31 -18.45
N PRO A 78 7.06 -3.47 -18.27
CA PRO A 78 8.04 -3.65 -17.20
C PRO A 78 7.41 -3.69 -15.81
N THR A 79 6.40 -2.84 -15.56
CA THR A 79 5.69 -2.79 -14.26
C THR A 79 5.01 -4.12 -13.93
N MET A 80 4.35 -4.73 -14.92
CA MET A 80 3.66 -6.00 -14.73
C MET A 80 4.63 -7.17 -14.59
N ARG A 81 5.72 -7.20 -15.37
CA ARG A 81 6.80 -8.19 -15.19
C ARG A 81 7.43 -8.10 -13.80
N ALA A 82 7.67 -6.89 -13.30
CA ALA A 82 8.16 -6.69 -11.94
C ALA A 82 7.16 -7.19 -10.89
N THR A 83 5.86 -6.96 -11.10
CA THR A 83 4.79 -7.47 -10.23
C THR A 83 4.81 -8.99 -10.16
N GLU A 84 4.89 -9.68 -11.30
CA GLU A 84 4.94 -11.14 -11.39
C GLU A 84 6.21 -11.69 -10.73
N ALA A 85 7.38 -11.13 -11.06
CA ALA A 85 8.66 -11.56 -10.48
C ALA A 85 8.73 -11.35 -8.96
N LEU A 86 8.12 -10.28 -8.43
CA LEU A 86 8.01 -10.07 -6.99
C LEU A 86 7.09 -11.12 -6.35
N LEU A 87 5.96 -11.43 -6.99
CA LEU A 87 5.01 -12.42 -6.50
C LEU A 87 5.64 -13.82 -6.44
N GLU A 88 6.39 -14.23 -7.47
CA GLU A 88 7.15 -15.49 -7.50
C GLU A 88 8.17 -15.59 -6.36
N ARG A 89 8.71 -14.45 -5.92
CA ARG A 89 9.63 -14.33 -4.78
C ARG A 89 8.91 -14.23 -3.43
N GLY A 90 7.58 -14.34 -3.41
CA GLY A 90 6.76 -14.25 -2.20
C GLY A 90 6.35 -12.84 -1.77
N PHE A 91 6.61 -11.81 -2.60
CA PHE A 91 6.27 -10.42 -2.30
C PHE A 91 5.08 -9.95 -3.13
N PHE A 92 3.93 -9.79 -2.48
CA PHE A 92 2.74 -9.25 -3.13
C PHE A 92 2.80 -7.71 -3.22
N VAL A 93 3.32 -7.20 -4.34
CA VAL A 93 3.38 -5.75 -4.63
C VAL A 93 2.76 -5.50 -6.00
N GLN A 94 1.59 -4.86 -6.03
CA GLN A 94 0.80 -4.75 -7.24
C GLN A 94 1.19 -3.53 -8.10
N GLY A 95 1.41 -3.76 -9.39
CA GLY A 95 1.56 -2.72 -10.39
C GLY A 95 0.25 -2.00 -10.72
N ILE A 96 0.29 -0.67 -10.72
CA ILE A 96 -0.82 0.20 -11.15
C ILE A 96 -0.46 0.79 -12.52
N ARG A 97 -1.38 0.64 -13.48
CA ARG A 97 -1.22 1.05 -14.89
C ARG A 97 -2.48 1.81 -15.37
N PRO A 98 -2.44 2.48 -16.53
CA PRO A 98 -3.63 3.09 -17.12
C PRO A 98 -4.81 2.09 -17.22
N PRO A 99 -6.07 2.55 -17.03
CA PRO A 99 -6.53 3.94 -16.92
C PRO A 99 -6.42 4.55 -15.50
N THR A 100 -5.95 3.80 -14.50
CA THR A 100 -5.90 4.25 -13.10
C THR A 100 -4.80 5.29 -12.84
N VAL A 101 -3.77 5.35 -13.69
CA VAL A 101 -2.71 6.38 -13.68
C VAL A 101 -2.44 6.88 -15.11
N PRO A 102 -1.93 8.12 -15.28
CA PRO A 102 -1.47 8.61 -16.57
C PRO A 102 -0.42 7.71 -17.22
N ALA A 103 -0.36 7.69 -18.56
CA ALA A 103 0.68 7.01 -19.32
C ALA A 103 2.08 7.48 -18.90
N GLY A 104 3.07 6.57 -18.92
CA GLY A 104 4.44 6.85 -18.46
C GLY A 104 4.59 7.01 -16.94
N THR A 105 3.52 6.86 -16.15
CA THR A 105 3.56 6.98 -14.68
C THR A 105 3.11 5.70 -13.96
N CYS A 106 3.29 4.55 -14.61
CA CYS A 106 3.07 3.25 -13.97
C CYS A 106 3.95 3.14 -12.73
N ARG A 107 3.43 2.45 -11.72
CA ARG A 107 4.10 2.34 -10.43
C ARG A 107 3.73 1.05 -9.74
N LEU A 108 4.66 0.50 -8.97
CA LEU A 108 4.35 -0.52 -7.96
C LEU A 108 3.73 0.17 -6.73
N ARG A 109 2.66 -0.39 -6.18
CA ARG A 109 1.99 0.11 -4.96
C ARG A 109 2.27 -0.82 -3.79
N ALA A 110 3.31 -0.55 -3.03
CA ALA A 110 3.57 -1.25 -1.77
C ALA A 110 2.68 -0.66 -0.66
N THR A 111 2.08 -1.53 0.17
CA THR A 111 1.30 -1.12 1.33
C THR A 111 1.94 -1.70 2.58
N VAL A 112 2.59 -0.85 3.38
CA VAL A 112 3.25 -1.27 4.61
C VAL A 112 2.20 -1.46 5.70
N MET A 113 2.37 -2.50 6.52
CA MET A 113 1.51 -2.79 7.65
C MET A 113 2.31 -2.81 8.96
N ALA A 114 1.62 -2.58 10.08
CA ALA A 114 2.25 -2.51 11.40
C ALA A 114 2.79 -3.87 11.89
N ASP A 115 2.34 -4.97 11.30
CA ASP A 115 2.67 -6.36 11.64
C ASP A 115 3.81 -6.95 10.79
N HIS A 116 4.13 -6.39 9.62
CA HIS A 116 5.28 -6.83 8.81
C HIS A 116 6.58 -6.87 9.62
N ALA A 117 7.36 -7.95 9.56
CA ALA A 117 8.67 -7.95 10.19
C ALA A 117 9.63 -7.00 9.47
N ASP A 118 10.55 -6.38 10.21
CA ASP A 118 11.56 -5.49 9.63
C ASP A 118 12.42 -6.24 8.60
N SER A 119 12.69 -7.54 8.83
CA SER A 119 13.37 -8.42 7.87
C SER A 119 12.63 -8.56 6.54
N ASP A 120 11.31 -8.70 6.59
CA ASP A 120 10.47 -8.89 5.41
C ASP A 120 10.41 -7.61 4.59
N LEU A 121 10.30 -6.45 5.26
CA LEU A 121 10.34 -5.14 4.62
C LEU A 121 11.67 -4.92 3.90
N LEU A 122 12.78 -5.23 4.55
CA LEU A 122 14.11 -5.08 3.95
C LEU A 122 14.33 -6.09 2.81
N ALA A 123 13.81 -7.31 2.93
CA ALA A 123 13.87 -8.31 1.86
C ALA A 123 13.04 -7.88 0.65
N ALA A 124 11.82 -7.38 0.87
CA ALA A 124 10.96 -6.83 -0.17
C ALA A 124 11.63 -5.61 -0.84
N ALA A 125 12.21 -4.70 -0.06
CA ALA A 125 12.89 -3.52 -0.59
C ALA A 125 14.08 -3.92 -1.46
N ARG A 126 14.90 -4.88 -1.02
CA ARG A 126 15.98 -5.47 -1.83
C ARG A 126 15.46 -6.08 -3.13
N ALA A 127 14.37 -6.83 -3.08
CA ALA A 127 13.80 -7.46 -4.27
C ALA A 127 13.31 -6.41 -5.28
N VAL A 128 12.64 -5.35 -4.82
CA VAL A 128 12.20 -4.22 -5.64
C VAL A 128 13.40 -3.50 -6.26
N THR A 129 14.39 -3.14 -5.45
CA THR A 129 15.62 -2.49 -5.93
C THR A 129 16.37 -3.36 -6.94
N GLY A 130 16.48 -4.67 -6.73
CA GLY A 130 17.16 -5.56 -7.66
C GLY A 130 16.47 -5.68 -9.02
N LEU A 131 15.14 -5.51 -9.06
CA LEU A 131 14.37 -5.54 -10.32
C LEU A 131 14.35 -4.20 -11.04
N LEU A 132 14.38 -3.09 -10.31
CA LEU A 132 14.26 -1.73 -10.89
C LEU A 132 15.59 -1.00 -11.04
N GLY A 133 16.61 -1.36 -10.25
CA GLY A 133 17.95 -0.76 -10.28
C GLY A 133 18.93 -1.43 -11.24
N GLY A 134 18.53 -2.52 -11.91
CA GLY A 134 19.34 -3.22 -12.91
C GLY A 134 19.39 -2.53 -14.28
N ASP A 135 18.44 -1.64 -14.57
CA ASP A 135 18.35 -0.94 -15.86
C ASP A 135 18.88 0.48 -15.71
N GLY A 136 20.22 0.58 -15.70
CA GLY A 136 20.90 1.82 -16.04
C GLY A 136 20.37 2.31 -17.39
N HIS A 137 19.57 3.37 -17.37
CA HIS A 137 19.27 4.17 -18.55
C HIS A 137 20.57 4.87 -18.96
N GLY A 138 21.40 4.16 -19.71
CA GLY A 138 22.41 4.70 -20.61
C GLY A 138 21.93 4.59 -22.04
#